data_AF-A0A830B7M7-F1
#
_entry.id   AF-A0A830B7M7-F1
#
_cell.length_a   1.000
_cell.length_b   1.000
_cell.length_c   1.000
_cell.angle_alpha   90.00
_cell.angle_beta   90.00
_cell.angle_gamma   90.00
#
_symmetry.space_group_name_H-M   'P 1'
#
loop_
_entity.id
_entity.type
_entity.pdbx_description
1 polymer ?
#
loop_
_entity_poly.entity_id
_entity_poly.type
_entity_poly.pdbx_seq_one_letter_code
_entity_poly.pdbx_strand_id
1 'polypeptide(L)'
;MDTQTALAIPDEDNCMVVYSSSQDPEYAHRVIARCLGVPEHNVCVLTRRVGGGFGGKSIKSMPFATACALAAHKLCRPVRIYLDQKMDMVIAGGRHPMKITYIVGVSSFFFFLIRYQKVLRWESKQCLGDLQVWFLHF
;
A
#
# COMPACT_ATOMS: atom_id res chain seq x y z
N MET A 1 11.36 -9.22 -9.74
CA MET A 1 10.74 -8.17 -8.92
C MET A 1 9.78 -8.87 -7.97
N ASP A 2 9.80 -8.54 -6.69
CA ASP A 2 9.01 -9.28 -5.68
C ASP A 2 7.56 -8.82 -5.65
N THR A 3 6.62 -9.76 -5.61
CA THR A 3 5.20 -9.51 -5.36
C THR A 3 4.92 -9.28 -3.87
N GLN A 4 3.67 -9.03 -3.49
CA GLN A 4 3.27 -8.94 -2.09
C GLN A 4 3.49 -10.27 -1.38
N THR A 5 4.24 -10.22 -0.29
CA THR A 5 4.67 -11.42 0.45
C THR A 5 4.69 -11.16 1.94
N ALA A 6 4.23 -12.15 2.70
CA ALA A 6 4.25 -12.15 4.15
C ALA A 6 4.48 -13.56 4.69
N LEU A 7 5.19 -13.67 5.80
CA LEU A 7 5.38 -14.90 6.58
C LEU A 7 5.13 -14.54 8.05
N ALA A 8 4.14 -15.17 8.65
CA ALA A 8 3.82 -14.99 10.06
C ALA A 8 4.20 -16.27 10.82
N ILE A 9 4.92 -16.09 11.91
CA ILE A 9 5.41 -17.15 12.79
C ILE A 9 4.83 -16.87 14.19
N PRO A 10 3.83 -17.66 14.63
CA PRO A 10 3.32 -17.55 15.98
C PRO A 10 4.34 -18.13 16.96
N ASP A 11 4.43 -17.50 18.13
CA ASP A 11 5.27 -17.91 19.25
C ASP A 11 4.39 -18.06 20.52
N GLU A 12 5.00 -18.40 21.65
CA GLU A 12 4.32 -18.51 22.94
C GLU A 12 3.70 -17.16 23.39
N ASP A 13 2.76 -17.21 24.35
CA ASP A 13 2.10 -16.03 24.94
C ASP A 13 1.40 -15.08 23.94
N ASN A 14 0.91 -15.63 22.82
CA ASN A 14 0.33 -14.86 21.70
C ASN A 14 1.33 -13.88 21.06
N CYS A 15 2.63 -14.15 21.21
CA CYS A 15 3.66 -13.42 20.48
C CYS A 15 3.64 -13.83 19.00
N MET A 16 3.99 -12.89 18.13
CA MET A 16 3.96 -13.10 16.69
C MET A 16 5.08 -12.33 16.00
N VAL A 17 5.89 -13.03 15.22
CA VAL A 17 6.88 -12.42 14.34
C VAL A 17 6.37 -12.49 12.91
N VAL A 18 6.25 -11.34 12.25
CA VAL A 18 5.78 -11.23 10.87
C VAL A 18 6.89 -10.67 9.99
N TYR A 19 7.39 -11.48 9.09
CA TYR A 19 8.26 -11.04 8.01
C TYR A 19 7.41 -10.56 6.85
N SER A 20 7.53 -9.29 6.48
CA SER A 20 6.74 -8.69 5.40
C SER A 20 7.64 -7.88 4.48
N SER A 21 7.38 -7.95 3.17
CA SER A 21 7.98 -7.02 2.21
C SER A 21 7.24 -5.67 2.26
N SER A 22 7.32 -4.95 3.37
CA SER A 22 6.63 -3.65 3.58
C SER A 22 7.57 -2.45 3.55
N GLN A 23 7.12 -1.33 2.98
CA GLN A 23 7.77 -0.03 3.08
C GLN A 23 7.48 0.69 4.40
N ASP A 24 6.46 0.25 5.12
CA ASP A 24 6.03 0.82 6.40
C ASP A 24 5.69 -0.31 7.39
N PRO A 25 6.72 -0.90 8.05
CA PRO A 25 6.52 -1.98 9.01
C PRO A 25 5.86 -1.53 10.31
N GLU A 26 6.05 -0.26 10.72
CA GLU A 26 5.44 0.30 11.94
C GLU A 26 3.93 0.36 11.81
N TYR A 27 3.43 0.86 10.68
CA TYR A 27 1.98 0.89 10.47
C TYR A 27 1.41 -0.53 10.39
N ALA A 28 2.13 -1.47 9.75
CA ALA A 28 1.70 -2.86 9.64
C ALA A 28 1.61 -3.54 11.01
N HIS A 29 2.61 -3.32 11.87
CA HIS A 29 2.65 -3.77 13.26
C HIS A 29 1.39 -3.35 14.03
N ARG A 30 1.05 -2.07 14.00
CA ARG A 30 -0.14 -1.53 14.69
C ARG A 30 -1.44 -2.14 14.18
N VAL A 31 -1.57 -2.32 12.86
CA VAL A 31 -2.77 -2.92 12.26
C VAL A 31 -2.90 -4.40 12.62
N ILE A 32 -1.79 -5.15 12.63
CA ILE A 32 -1.79 -6.57 13.01
C ILE A 32 -2.18 -6.73 14.48
N ALA A 33 -1.57 -5.98 15.39
CA ALA A 33 -1.89 -6.03 16.82
C ALA A 33 -3.37 -5.74 17.07
N ARG A 34 -3.92 -4.69 16.45
CA ARG A 34 -5.35 -4.36 16.52
C ARG A 34 -6.25 -5.43 15.94
N CYS A 35 -5.87 -6.05 14.81
CA CYS A 35 -6.67 -7.09 14.18
C CYS A 35 -6.71 -8.38 15.01
N LEU A 36 -5.60 -8.73 15.67
CA LEU A 36 -5.50 -9.89 16.54
C LEU A 36 -6.09 -9.65 17.93
N GLY A 37 -6.22 -8.38 18.34
CA GLY A 37 -6.66 -8.01 19.70
C GLY A 37 -5.59 -8.25 20.77
N VAL A 38 -4.31 -8.24 20.38
CA VAL A 38 -3.17 -8.45 21.28
C VAL A 38 -2.45 -7.13 21.56
N PRO A 39 -1.71 -7.02 22.67
CA PRO A 39 -0.85 -5.87 22.92
C PRO A 39 0.16 -5.65 21.81
N GLU A 40 0.46 -4.40 21.49
CA GLU A 40 1.42 -4.05 20.43
C GLU A 40 2.81 -4.67 20.67
N HIS A 41 3.24 -4.85 21.92
CA HIS A 41 4.54 -5.47 22.23
C HIS A 41 4.63 -6.97 21.88
N ASN A 42 3.50 -7.66 21.70
CA ASN A 42 3.48 -9.07 21.32
C ASN A 42 3.72 -9.26 19.81
N VAL A 43 3.62 -8.20 19.01
CA VAL A 43 3.80 -8.28 17.56
C VAL A 43 5.13 -7.65 17.18
N CYS A 44 5.92 -8.34 16.38
CA CYS A 44 7.14 -7.81 15.78
C CYS A 44 7.08 -7.95 14.27
N VAL A 45 7.15 -6.84 13.53
CA VAL A 45 7.18 -6.86 12.06
C VAL A 45 8.59 -6.58 11.56
N LEU A 46 9.16 -7.51 10.80
CA LEU A 46 10.52 -7.44 10.30
C LEU A 46 10.54 -7.34 8.78
N THR A 47 11.17 -6.29 8.26
CA THR A 47 11.46 -6.13 6.83
C THR A 47 12.97 -6.14 6.62
N ARG A 48 13.51 -7.20 5.99
CA ARG A 48 14.96 -7.25 5.70
C ARG A 48 15.33 -6.47 4.43
N ARG A 49 14.63 -6.73 3.34
CA ARG A 49 14.80 -6.09 2.03
C ARG A 49 13.45 -6.07 1.31
N VAL A 50 13.22 -5.06 0.47
CA VAL A 50 12.02 -4.94 -0.35
C VAL A 50 12.46 -5.01 -1.82
N GLY A 51 12.08 -6.06 -2.55
CA GLY A 51 12.44 -6.28 -3.95
C GLY A 51 11.66 -5.41 -4.95
N GLY A 52 11.61 -4.10 -4.71
CA GLY A 52 10.83 -3.10 -5.46
C GLY A 52 9.50 -2.78 -4.79
N GLY A 53 9.24 -1.50 -4.50
CA GLY A 53 8.06 -1.03 -3.76
C GLY A 53 7.26 0.04 -4.50
N PHE A 54 7.91 1.11 -4.98
CA PHE A 54 7.30 2.20 -5.78
C PHE A 54 5.99 2.79 -5.19
N GLY A 55 5.82 2.73 -3.87
CA GLY A 55 4.61 3.16 -3.14
C GLY A 55 3.56 2.06 -2.96
N GLY A 56 3.59 1.01 -3.78
CA GLY A 56 2.64 -0.12 -3.73
C GLY A 56 2.85 -1.07 -2.55
N LYS A 57 3.89 -0.91 -1.74
CA LYS A 57 4.19 -1.78 -0.59
C LYS A 57 4.12 -1.09 0.77
N SER A 58 3.60 0.13 0.82
CA SER A 58 3.28 0.82 2.08
C SER A 58 1.92 0.33 2.59
N ILE A 59 0.82 0.98 2.22
CA ILE A 59 -0.52 0.62 2.73
C ILE A 59 -1.07 -0.68 2.14
N LYS A 60 -0.77 -0.98 0.87
CA LYS A 60 -1.34 -2.14 0.16
C LYS A 60 -0.74 -3.49 0.58
N SER A 61 0.40 -3.50 1.26
CA SER A 61 1.02 -4.74 1.77
C SER A 61 0.38 -5.21 3.09
N MET A 62 -0.25 -4.29 3.83
CA MET A 62 -0.77 -4.52 5.17
C MET A 62 -1.90 -5.55 5.24
N PRO A 63 -2.90 -5.55 4.33
CA PRO A 63 -3.97 -6.55 4.36
C PRO A 63 -3.43 -7.97 4.25
N PHE A 64 -2.38 -8.17 3.44
CA PHE A 64 -1.74 -9.47 3.28
C PHE A 64 -0.95 -9.89 4.53
N ALA A 65 -0.18 -8.97 5.11
CA ALA A 65 0.54 -9.23 6.36
C ALA A 65 -0.44 -9.54 7.51
N THR A 66 -1.56 -8.81 7.58
CA THR A 66 -2.60 -8.98 8.60
C THR A 66 -3.37 -10.29 8.42
N ALA A 67 -3.76 -10.63 7.19
CA ALA A 67 -4.39 -11.92 6.90
C ALA A 67 -3.47 -13.09 7.22
N CYS A 68 -2.18 -12.96 6.91
CA CYS A 68 -1.16 -13.95 7.24
C CYS A 68 -1.03 -14.16 8.76
N ALA A 69 -0.95 -13.05 9.51
CA ALA A 69 -0.87 -13.08 10.97
C ALA A 69 -2.14 -13.67 11.61
N LEU A 70 -3.33 -13.30 11.11
CA LEU A 70 -4.61 -13.85 11.58
C LEU A 70 -4.71 -15.36 11.34
N ALA A 71 -4.29 -15.82 10.16
CA ALA A 71 -4.25 -17.25 9.85
C ALA A 71 -3.27 -18.00 10.76
N ALA A 72 -2.06 -17.46 10.95
CA ALA A 72 -1.06 -18.03 11.85
C ALA A 72 -1.55 -18.10 13.30
N HIS A 73 -2.19 -17.04 13.78
CA HIS A 73 -2.76 -16.97 15.12
C HIS A 73 -3.89 -17.99 15.33
N LYS A 74 -4.76 -18.20 14.33
CA LYS A 74 -5.84 -19.19 14.44
C LYS A 74 -5.38 -20.63 14.31
N LEU A 75 -4.36 -20.89 13.49
CA LEU A 75 -3.86 -22.24 13.21
C LEU A 75 -2.75 -22.67 14.18
N CYS A 76 -2.23 -21.74 14.98
CA CYS A 76 -1.05 -21.93 15.85
C CYS A 76 0.14 -22.55 15.09
N ARG A 77 0.33 -22.12 13.83
CA ARG A 77 1.38 -22.62 12.94
C ARG A 77 1.92 -21.49 12.08
N PRO A 78 3.19 -21.57 11.64
CA PRO A 78 3.72 -20.64 10.67
C PRO A 78 2.91 -20.65 9.37
N VAL A 79 2.51 -19.47 8.90
CA VAL A 79 1.76 -19.29 7.64
C VAL A 79 2.52 -18.36 6.74
N ARG A 80 2.56 -18.66 5.44
CA ARG A 80 3.17 -17.81 4.42
C ARG A 80 2.18 -17.51 3.31
N ILE A 81 2.11 -16.24 2.93
CA ILE A 81 1.38 -15.76 1.75
C ILE A 81 2.39 -15.28 0.71
N TYR A 82 2.22 -15.78 -0.51
CA TYR A 82 2.93 -15.33 -1.69
C TYR A 82 1.91 -15.07 -2.80
N LEU A 83 1.82 -13.83 -3.27
CA LEU A 83 0.89 -13.51 -4.34
C LEU A 83 1.50 -13.86 -5.70
N ASP A 84 0.69 -14.51 -6.54
CA ASP A 84 0.98 -14.59 -7.97
C ASP A 84 0.92 -13.18 -8.60
N GLN A 85 1.77 -12.95 -9.59
CA GLN A 85 1.93 -11.65 -10.22
C GLN A 85 0.63 -11.11 -10.82
N LYS A 86 -0.19 -11.99 -11.40
CA LYS A 86 -1.50 -11.61 -11.97
C LYS A 86 -2.44 -11.06 -10.90
N MET A 87 -2.49 -11.74 -9.74
CA MET A 87 -3.31 -11.32 -8.61
C MET A 87 -2.78 -10.04 -7.97
N ASP A 88 -1.46 -9.91 -7.90
CA ASP A 88 -0.80 -8.72 -7.36
C ASP A 88 -1.16 -7.45 -8.14
N MET A 89 -1.12 -7.53 -9.48
CA MET A 89 -1.50 -6.41 -10.34
C MET A 89 -2.97 -5.99 -10.18
N VAL A 90 -3.87 -6.95 -9.93
CA VAL A 90 -5.30 -6.67 -9.74
C VAL A 90 -5.56 -6.06 -8.37
N ILE A 91 -4.93 -6.57 -7.31
CA ILE A 91 -5.24 -6.19 -5.93
C ILE A 91 -4.49 -4.94 -5.48
N ALA A 92 -3.18 -4.85 -5.76
CA ALA A 92 -2.37 -3.70 -5.34
C ALA A 92 -2.82 -2.42 -6.06
N GLY A 93 -3.36 -2.56 -7.27
CA GLY A 93 -3.74 -1.45 -8.13
C GLY A 93 -2.53 -0.68 -8.63
N GLY A 94 -2.72 0.60 -8.96
CA GLY A 94 -1.67 1.44 -9.49
C GLY A 94 -1.91 2.93 -9.23
N ARG A 95 -1.20 3.76 -9.99
CA ARG A 95 -1.31 5.22 -9.91
C ARG A 95 -2.75 5.67 -10.20
N HIS A 96 -3.19 6.69 -9.48
CA HIS A 96 -4.49 7.31 -9.73
C HIS A 96 -4.58 7.80 -11.19
N PRO A 97 -5.64 7.42 -11.93
CA PRO A 97 -5.86 7.95 -13.26
C PRO A 97 -6.13 9.45 -13.17
N MET A 98 -5.46 10.23 -14.02
CA MET A 98 -5.61 11.67 -14.09
C MET A 98 -6.08 12.08 -15.48
N LYS A 99 -7.15 12.89 -15.53
CA LYS A 99 -7.61 13.55 -16.74
C LYS A 99 -7.36 15.05 -16.61
N ILE A 100 -6.43 15.55 -17.42
CA ILE A 100 -6.07 16.98 -17.44
C ILE A 100 -6.73 17.61 -18.65
N THR A 101 -7.64 18.55 -18.42
CA THR A 101 -8.20 19.39 -19.49
C THR A 101 -7.57 20.78 -19.38
N TYR A 102 -7.00 21.26 -20.47
CA TYR A 102 -6.37 22.57 -20.55
C TYR A 102 -6.73 23.26 -21.87
N ILE A 103 -6.79 24.60 -21.86
CA ILE A 103 -7.00 25.44 -23.03
C ILE A 103 -5.71 26.23 -23.26
N VAL A 104 -5.24 26.28 -24.50
CA VAL A 104 -4.03 27.03 -24.88
C VAL A 104 -4.42 28.18 -25.79
N GLY A 105 -4.12 29.41 -25.38
CA GLY A 105 -4.17 30.59 -26.24
C GLY A 105 -2.79 30.87 -26.84
N VAL A 106 -2.71 31.07 -28.15
CA VAL A 106 -1.48 31.43 -28.87
C VAL A 106 -1.68 32.77 -29.56
N SER A 107 -0.71 33.68 -29.43
CA SER A 107 -0.68 34.98 -30.13
C SER A 107 0.42 34.98 -31.19
N SER A 108 0.21 35.73 -32.28
CA SER A 108 1.13 35.81 -33.43
C SER A 108 2.45 36.52 -33.11
N PHE A 109 2.45 37.42 -32.12
CA PHE A 109 3.68 37.99 -31.60
C PHE A 109 4.37 36.95 -30.71
N PHE A 110 5.66 36.72 -30.96
CA PHE A 110 6.56 35.72 -30.35
C PHE A 110 6.60 35.67 -28.81
N PHE A 111 5.80 36.49 -28.12
CA PHE A 111 5.58 36.45 -26.69
C PHE A 111 4.41 35.51 -26.35
N PHE A 112 4.73 34.24 -26.10
CA PHE A 112 3.79 33.24 -25.61
C PHE A 112 3.26 33.64 -24.22
N LEU A 113 2.13 34.36 -24.17
CA LEU A 113 1.38 34.57 -22.93
C LEU A 113 0.41 33.41 -22.76
N ILE A 114 0.94 32.24 -22.36
CA ILE A 114 0.13 31.05 -22.09
C ILE A 114 -0.64 31.28 -20.80
N ARG A 115 -1.93 31.65 -20.89
CA ARG A 115 -2.84 31.50 -19.75
C ARG A 115 -3.24 30.03 -19.63
N TYR A 116 -2.59 29.31 -18.73
CA TYR A 116 -3.04 27.98 -18.32
C TYR A 116 -4.29 28.13 -17.43
N GLN A 117 -5.46 27.75 -17.94
CA GLN A 117 -6.60 27.42 -17.08
C GLN A 117 -6.72 25.90 -17.00
N LYS A 118 -6.13 25.34 -15.94
CA LYS A 118 -6.11 23.89 -15.68
C LYS A 118 -7.43 23.52 -15.00
N VAL A 119 -8.31 22.80 -15.69
CA VAL A 119 -9.45 22.13 -15.06
C VAL A 119 -9.04 20.67 -14.86
N LEU A 120 -8.47 20.38 -13.68
CA LEU A 120 -8.24 19.02 -13.25
C LEU A 120 -9.57 18.41 -12.84
N ARG A 121 -10.10 17.49 -13.66
CA ARG A 121 -11.27 16.68 -13.27
C ARG A 121 -10.77 15.32 -12.82
N TRP A 122 -10.93 15.04 -11.54
CA TRP A 122 -10.62 13.75 -10.94
C TRP A 122 -11.83 12.82 -11.09
N GLU A 123 -11.63 11.69 -11.75
CA GLU A 123 -12.57 10.57 -11.75
C GLU A 123 -11.92 9.43 -10.97
N SER A 124 -12.32 9.22 -9.72
CA SER A 124 -11.88 8.03 -9.00
C SER A 124 -12.88 6.90 -9.16
N LYS A 125 -12.33 5.72 -9.41
CA LYS A 125 -13.05 4.44 -9.40
C LYS A 125 -12.49 3.51 -8.31
N GLN A 126 -11.91 4.07 -7.25
CA GLN A 126 -11.31 3.28 -6.17
C GLN A 126 -12.24 3.23 -4.96
N CYS A 127 -12.43 2.02 -4.44
CA CYS A 127 -13.42 1.73 -3.39
C CYS A 127 -12.98 2.14 -1.98
N LEU A 128 -11.70 2.50 -1.76
CA LEU A 128 -11.13 2.82 -0.45
C LEU A 128 -10.43 4.19 -0.48
N GLY A 129 -10.63 4.98 0.58
CA GLY A 129 -9.94 6.24 0.81
C GLY A 129 -8.52 5.98 1.33
N ASP A 130 -7.57 5.76 0.41
CA ASP A 130 -6.15 5.64 0.73
C ASP A 130 -5.47 7.04 0.77
N LEU A 131 -4.18 7.13 0.41
CA LEU A 131 -3.38 8.37 0.30
C LEU A 131 -3.89 9.42 -0.72
N GLN A 132 -5.09 9.23 -1.28
CA GLN A 132 -5.69 10.05 -2.34
C GLN A 132 -5.76 11.54 -2.01
N VAL A 133 -6.12 11.89 -0.78
CA VAL A 133 -6.29 13.29 -0.36
C VAL A 133 -4.95 14.04 -0.32
N TRP A 134 -3.88 13.34 0.02
CA TRP A 134 -2.53 13.89 0.13
C TRP A 134 -1.91 14.19 -1.25
N PHE A 135 -2.26 13.42 -2.29
CA PHE A 135 -1.78 13.68 -3.65
C PHE A 135 -2.33 14.97 -4.27
N LEU A 136 -3.39 15.56 -3.72
CA LEU A 136 -4.00 16.79 -4.25
C LEU A 136 -3.34 18.07 -3.73
N HIS A 137 -2.50 17.97 -2.70
CA HIS A 137 -1.87 19.13 -2.04
C HIS A 137 -0.42 19.38 -2.48
N PHE A 138 0.08 18.61 -3.46
CA PHE A 138 1.37 18.81 -4.13
C PHE A 138 1.16 19.17 -5.60
#